data_AF-A0A2V6U6R9-F1
#
_entry.id   AF-A0A2V6U6R9-F1
#
_cell.length_a   1.000
_cell.length_b   1.000
_cell.length_c   1.000
_cell.angle_alpha   90.00
_cell.angle_beta   90.00
_cell.angle_gamma   90.00
#
_symmetry.space_group_name_H-M   'P 1'
#
loop_
_entity.id
_entity.type
_entity.pdbx_description
1 polymer ?
#
loop_
_entity_poly.entity_id
_entity_poly.type
_entity_poly.pdbx_seq_one_letter_code
_entity_poly.pdbx_strand_id
1 'polypeptide(L)' 'MSTVPISEILLAGPRGFCAGVERAIDIVELALSVCRPPVYVRREIVHNRHVVESLRAKGAIFVDELD' A
#
# COMPACT_ATOMS: atom_id res chain seq x y z
N MET A 1 -17.81 -28.03 -14.79
CA MET A 1 -17.62 -27.55 -13.41
C MET A 1 -18.99 -27.15 -12.88
N SER A 2 -19.46 -27.78 -11.81
CA SER A 2 -20.78 -27.48 -11.21
C SER A 2 -20.69 -26.19 -10.39
N THR A 3 -21.47 -25.17 -10.74
CA THR A 3 -21.54 -23.89 -10.03
C THR A 3 -22.53 -24.02 -8.88
N VAL A 4 -22.05 -24.30 -7.67
CA VAL A 4 -22.87 -24.19 -6.47
C VAL A 4 -23.14 -22.70 -6.20
N PRO A 5 -24.40 -22.26 -6.07
CA PRO A 5 -24.69 -20.86 -5.78
C PRO A 5 -24.19 -20.52 -4.38
N ILE A 6 -23.42 -19.43 -4.27
CA ILE A 6 -23.05 -18.86 -2.96
C ILE A 6 -24.31 -18.25 -2.36
N SER A 7 -24.77 -18.79 -1.23
CA SER A 7 -26.00 -18.34 -0.55
C SER A 7 -25.76 -17.21 0.45
N GLU A 8 -24.54 -17.05 0.95
CA GLU A 8 -24.21 -16.08 1.99
C GLU A 8 -22.71 -15.72 1.95
N ILE A 9 -22.39 -14.44 2.19
CA ILE A 9 -21.02 -13.93 2.32
C ILE A 9 -20.91 -13.25 3.69
N LEU A 10 -20.04 -13.78 4.55
CA LEU A 10 -19.76 -13.20 5.86
C LEU A 10 -18.46 -12.41 5.80
N LEU A 11 -18.50 -11.16 6.27
CA LEU A 11 -17.34 -10.28 6.31
C LEU A 11 -16.85 -10.13 7.74
N ALA A 12 -15.61 -10.56 8.01
CA ALA A 12 -15.00 -10.41 9.33
C ALA A 12 -14.83 -8.94 9.73
N GLY A 13 -14.89 -8.67 11.03
CA GLY A 13 -14.63 -7.36 11.65
C GLY A 13 -13.77 -7.52 12.91
N PRO A 14 -12.68 -6.74 13.07
CA PRO A 14 -12.15 -5.75 12.14
C PRO A 14 -11.46 -6.39 10.93
N ARG A 15 -11.41 -5.67 9.80
CA ARG A 15 -10.68 -6.06 8.59
C ARG A 15 -10.10 -4.81 7.92
N GLY A 16 -9.00 -4.98 7.18
CA GLY A 16 -8.34 -3.88 6.48
C GLY A 16 -7.08 -3.41 7.19
N PHE A 17 -6.86 -2.10 7.20
CA PHE A 17 -5.62 -1.50 7.68
C PHE A 17 -5.60 -1.35 9.20
N CYS A 18 -4.40 -1.52 9.77
CA CYS A 18 -4.12 -1.10 11.13
C CYS A 18 -3.52 0.32 11.12
N ALA A 19 -3.51 0.97 12.28
CA ALA A 19 -2.95 2.32 12.42
C ALA A 19 -1.50 2.44 11.92
N GLY A 20 -0.69 1.38 12.01
CA GLY A 20 0.68 1.36 11.50
C GLY A 20 0.74 1.39 9.98
N VAL A 21 -0.15 0.67 9.30
CA VAL A 21 -0.24 0.63 7.83
C VAL A 21 -0.71 1.98 7.30
N GLU A 22 -1.76 2.55 7.89
CA GLU A 22 -2.27 3.88 7.50
C GLU A 22 -1.17 4.93 7.62
N ARG A 23 -0.54 5.01 8.81
CA ARG A 23 0.55 5.97 9.04
C ARG A 23 1.72 5.80 8.06
N ALA A 24 2.07 4.57 7.71
CA ALA A 24 3.18 4.32 6.79
C ALA A 24 2.89 4.81 5.37
N ILE A 25 1.65 4.63 4.90
CA ILE A 25 1.18 5.16 3.61
C ILE A 25 1.16 6.69 3.65
N ASP A 26 0.57 7.28 4.69
CA ASP A 26 0.44 8.73 4.85
C ASP A 26 1.79 9.46 4.84
N ILE A 27 2.82 8.86 5.44
CA ILE A 27 4.18 9.44 5.44
C ILE A 27 4.76 9.53 4.02
N VAL A 28 4.56 8.50 3.19
CA VAL A 28 5.06 8.52 1.81
C VAL A 28 4.27 9.54 0.98
N GLU A 29 2.95 9.61 1.16
CA GLU A 29 2.12 10.62 0.48
C GLU A 29 2.50 12.05 0.89
N LEU A 30 2.69 12.28 2.18
CA LEU A 30 3.15 13.56 2.70
C LEU A 30 4.52 13.93 2.11
N ALA A 31 5.49 13.00 2.13
CA ALA A 31 6.81 13.22 1.54
C ALA A 31 6.72 13.59 0.05
N LEU A 32 5.88 12.90 -0.73
CA LEU A 32 5.64 13.23 -2.13
C LEU A 32 5.05 14.63 -2.33
N SER A 33 4.25 15.12 -1.38
CA SER A 33 3.64 16.46 -1.46
C SER A 33 4.58 17.60 -1.06
N VAL A 34 5.49 17.39 -0.11
CA VAL A 34 6.30 18.46 0.49
C VAL A 34 7.77 18.42 0.08
N CYS A 35 8.29 17.26 -0.35
CA CYS A 35 9.67 17.11 -0.76
C CYS A 35 9.83 17.32 -2.26
N ARG A 36 11.02 17.76 -2.69
CA ARG A 36 11.38 17.78 -4.11
C ARG A 36 11.59 16.34 -4.59
N PRO A 37 11.05 15.96 -5.77
CA PRO A 37 11.28 14.63 -6.33
C PRO A 37 12.76 14.33 -6.61
N PRO A 38 13.16 13.04 -6.64
CA PRO A 38 12.35 11.86 -6.32
C PRO A 38 12.29 11.56 -4.81
N VAL A 39 11.20 10.91 -4.38
CA VAL A 39 11.08 10.34 -3.03
C VAL A 39 11.41 8.86 -3.09
N TYR A 40 12.48 8.45 -2.39
CA TYR A 40 12.89 7.05 -2.30
C TYR A 40 12.30 6.38 -1.06
N VAL A 41 11.83 5.15 -1.23
CA VAL A 41 11.31 4.31 -0.14
C VAL A 41 12.11 3.01 -0.13
N ARG A 42 12.76 2.72 1.00
CA ARG A 42 13.54 1.49 1.15
C ARG A 42 12.60 0.30 1.38
N ARG A 43 12.64 -0.67 0.46
CA ARG A 43 11.73 -1.81 0.34
C ARG A 43 10.28 -1.36 0.25
N GLU A 44 9.37 -2.30 0.06
CA GLU A 44 7.95 -1.99 0.08
C GLU A 44 7.53 -1.46 1.46
N ILE A 45 6.81 -0.33 1.46
CA ILE A 45 6.33 0.30 2.70
C ILE A 45 5.30 -0.58 3.42
N VAL A 46 4.54 -1.36 2.64
CA VAL A 46 3.63 -2.42 3.08
C VAL A 46 3.59 -3.51 2.00
N HIS A 47 3.35 -4.76 2.40
CA HIS A 47 3.22 -5.89 1.46
C HIS A 47 1.83 -5.94 0.81
N ASN A 48 1.49 -4.89 0.08
CA ASN A 48 0.27 -4.82 -0.70
C ASN A 48 0.57 -4.21 -2.07
N ARG A 49 0.49 -5.05 -3.10
CA ARG A 49 0.83 -4.66 -4.47
C ARG A 49 0.05 -3.43 -4.93
N HIS A 50 -1.25 -3.35 -4.63
CA HIS A 50 -2.09 -2.21 -5.04
C HIS A 50 -1.63 -0.89 -4.39
N VAL A 51 -1.25 -0.94 -3.11
CA VAL A 51 -0.72 0.24 -2.41
C VAL A 51 0.62 0.67 -3.00
N VAL A 52 1.53 -0.28 -3.20
CA VAL A 52 2.87 0.01 -3.75
C VAL A 52 2.78 0.57 -5.17
N GLU A 53 1.94 -0.02 -6.04
CA GLU A 53 1.69 0.47 -7.39
C GLU A 53 1.09 1.88 -7.41
N SER A 54 0.13 2.16 -6.51
CA SER A 54 -0.46 3.51 -6.35
C SER A 54 0.60 4.55 -5.97
N LEU A 55 1.47 4.24 -5.00
CA LEU A 55 2.54 5.15 -4.58
C LEU A 55 3.59 5.33 -5.68
N ARG A 56 3.94 4.26 -6.43
CA ARG A 56 4.81 4.36 -7.61
C ARG A 56 4.23 5.29 -8.67
N ALA A 57 2.93 5.19 -8.94
CA ALA A 57 2.24 6.07 -9.88
C ALA A 57 2.24 7.54 -9.44
N LYS A 58 2.29 7.80 -8.13
CA LYS A 58 2.44 9.15 -7.57
C LYS A 58 3.90 9.65 -7.55
N GLY A 59 4.87 8.84 -7.95
CA GLY A 59 6.28 9.24 -8.08
C GLY A 59 7.22 8.71 -6.98
N ALA A 60 6.75 7.80 -6.12
CA ALA A 60 7.65 7.11 -5.18
C ALA A 60 8.52 6.07 -5.90
N ILE A 61 9.81 6.04 -5.56
CA ILE A 61 10.75 5.05 -6.09
C ILE A 61 11.13 4.09 -4.97
N PHE A 62 10.82 2.79 -5.17
CA PHE A 62 11.12 1.76 -4.18
C PHE A 62 12.48 1.12 -4.49
N VAL A 63 13.37 1.05 -3.51
CA VAL A 63 14.74 0.54 -3.63
C VAL A 63 15.03 -0.53 -2.59
N ASP A 64 15.83 -1.55 -2.89
CA ASP A 64 16.12 -2.62 -1.93
C ASP A 64 17.13 -2.19 -0.85
N GLU A 65 18.13 -1.40 -1.24
CA GLU A 65 19.25 -0.95 -0.40
C GLU A 65 19.65 0.51 -0.67
N LEU A 66 20.62 0.99 0.12
CA LEU A 66 21.09 2.38 0.14
C LEU A 66 22.57 2.38 -0.29
N ASP A 67 22.83 2.25 -1.59
CA ASP A 67 24.17 2.32 -2.18
C ASP A 67 24.26 3.47 -3.20
#